data_AF-A0AAD6PT21-F1
#
_entry.id   AF-A0AAD6PT21-F1
#
_cell.length_a   1.000
_cell.length_b   1.000
_cell.length_c   1.000
_cell.angle_alpha   90.00
_cell.angle_beta   90.00
_cell.angle_gamma   90.00
#
_symmetry.space_group_name_H-M   'P 1'
#
loop_
_entity.id
_entity.type
_entity.pdbx_description
1 polymer ?
#
loop_
_entity_poly.entity_id
_entity_poly.type
_entity_poly.pdbx_seq_one_letter_code
_entity_poly.pdbx_strand_id
1 'polypeptide(L)' 'MLVTAQCEKVLHGGGCKPDECSKGCRAMFGAAAMGLCFFFQKPNDTCLCRYHC' A
#
# COMPACT_ATOMS: atom_id res chain seq x y z
N MET A 1 2.02 -17.37 -19.77
CA MET A 1 2.34 -16.28 -18.83
C MET A 1 1.18 -16.20 -17.86
N LEU A 2 1.37 -16.50 -16.57
CA LEU A 2 0.32 -16.30 -15.57
C LEU A 2 0.11 -14.79 -15.42
N VAL A 3 -1.02 -14.28 -15.91
CA VAL A 3 -1.49 -12.93 -15.59
C VAL A 3 -2.00 -12.99 -14.16
N THR A 4 -1.15 -12.65 -13.20
CA THR A 4 -1.60 -12.42 -11.83
C THR A 4 -2.44 -11.15 -11.80
N ALA A 5 -3.66 -11.21 -11.27
CA ALA A 5 -4.47 -10.06 -10.86
C ALA A 5 -3.59 -9.04 -10.12
N GLN A 6 -3.65 -7.74 -10.45
CA GLN A 6 -3.03 -6.71 -9.62
C GLN A 6 -4.15 -5.91 -8.96
N CYS A 7 -4.22 -5.97 -7.64
CA CYS A 7 -5.21 -5.28 -6.82
C CYS A 7 -4.58 -4.09 -6.09
N GLU A 8 -5.44 -3.12 -5.75
CA GLU A 8 -5.06 -1.92 -5.02
C GLU A 8 -5.99 -1.73 -3.81
N LYS A 9 -5.43 -1.36 -2.66
CA LYS A 9 -6.19 -1.07 -1.44
C LYS A 9 -5.64 0.16 -0.73
N VAL A 10 -6.51 1.13 -0.49
CA VAL A 10 -6.20 2.31 0.33
C VAL A 10 -6.39 1.95 1.81
N LEU A 11 -5.35 2.13 2.62
CA LEU A 11 -5.36 2.02 4.09
C LEU A 11 -5.49 3.41 4.73
N HIS A 12 -5.84 3.49 6.01
CA HIS A 12 -6.21 4.74 6.70
C HIS A 12 -5.21 5.90 6.52
N GLY A 13 -5.74 7.13 6.38
CA GLY A 13 -4.97 8.37 6.29
C GLY A 13 -4.69 9.00 7.67
N GLY A 14 -3.62 9.79 7.76
CA GLY A 14 -3.24 10.48 9.01
C GLY A 14 -1.73 10.69 9.21
N GLY A 15 -0.98 10.84 8.11
CA GLY A 15 0.48 10.87 8.13
C GLY A 15 1.04 9.52 7.73
N CYS A 16 1.17 9.29 6.43
CA CYS A 16 1.74 8.05 5.93
C CYS A 16 3.24 7.99 6.21
N LYS A 17 3.68 6.95 6.92
CA LYS A 17 5.11 6.62 7.04
C LYS A 17 5.45 5.50 6.05
N PRO A 18 6.37 5.71 5.11
CA PRO A 18 6.65 4.73 4.04
C PRO A 18 7.01 3.33 4.54
N ASP A 19 7.82 3.25 5.60
CA ASP A 19 8.22 1.97 6.20
C ASP A 19 7.04 1.23 6.85
N GLU A 20 6.24 1.94 7.64
CA GLU A 20 5.03 1.37 8.27
C GLU A 20 4.01 0.94 7.21
N CYS A 21 3.83 1.74 6.16
CA CYS A 21 2.95 1.44 5.04
C CYS A 21 3.41 0.18 4.29
N SER A 22 4.68 0.12 3.87
CA SER A 22 5.22 -1.05 3.18
C SER A 22 5.18 -2.32 4.03
N LYS A 23 5.56 -2.24 5.31
CA LYS A 23 5.47 -3.39 6.23
C LYS A 23 4.03 -3.84 6.44
N GLY A 24 3.10 -2.91 6.62
CA GLY A 24 1.66 -3.20 6.77
C GLY A 24 1.08 -3.88 5.53
N CYS A 25 1.38 -3.37 4.33
CA CYS A 25 0.93 -3.98 3.08
C CYS A 25 1.46 -5.41 2.90
N ARG A 26 2.75 -5.64 3.23
CA ARG A 26 3.34 -6.99 3.17
C ARG A 26 2.74 -7.94 4.20
N ALA A 27 2.44 -7.45 5.41
CA ALA A 27 1.82 -8.25 6.45
C ALA A 27 0.38 -8.64 6.09
N MET A 28 -0.39 -7.77 5.42
CA MET A 28 -1.78 -8.03 5.05
C MET A 28 -1.93 -8.84 3.75
N PHE A 29 -1.15 -8.51 2.72
CA PHE A 29 -1.36 -9.02 1.35
C PHE A 29 -0.21 -9.92 0.84
N GLY A 30 0.77 -10.22 1.70
CA GLY A 30 1.89 -11.11 1.39
C GLY A 30 3.17 -10.38 0.99
N ALA A 31 4.29 -11.11 0.98
CA ALA A 31 5.64 -10.54 0.85
C ALA A 31 5.88 -9.75 -0.45
N ALA A 32 5.13 -10.07 -1.52
CA ALA A 32 5.21 -9.38 -2.81
C ALA A 32 4.42 -8.05 -2.84
N ALA A 33 3.64 -7.74 -1.81
CA ALA A 33 2.89 -6.50 -1.74
C ALA A 33 3.81 -5.27 -1.56
N MET A 34 3.39 -4.16 -2.14
CA MET A 34 4.09 -2.87 -2.10
C MET A 34 3.21 -1.85 -1.39
N GLY A 35 3.78 -1.11 -0.43
CA GLY A 35 3.12 0.02 0.21
C GLY A 35 3.69 1.34 -0.30
N LEU A 36 2.82 2.21 -0.80
CA LEU A 36 3.17 3.49 -1.37
C LEU A 36 2.43 4.59 -0.61
N CYS A 37 3.17 5.55 -0.07
CA CYS A 37 2.57 6.78 0.44
C CYS A 37 2.27 7.68 -0.76
N PHE A 38 0.99 7.84 -1.10
CA PHE A 38 0.57 8.71 -2.20
C PHE A 38 0.14 10.08 -1.70
N PHE A 39 0.66 11.10 -2.39
CA PHE A 39 0.41 12.51 -2.16
C PHE A 39 -1.02 12.91 -2.56
N PHE A 40 -1.81 13.32 -1.58
CA PHE A 40 -2.63 14.54 -1.71
C PHE A 40 -2.01 15.67 -0.87
N GLN A 41 -0.67 15.84 -0.88
CA GLN A 41 0.10 17.02 -0.42
C GLN A 41 -0.35 17.73 0.88
N LYS A 42 -0.99 17.03 1.81
CA LYS A 42 -1.59 17.60 3.04
C LYS A 42 -1.49 16.59 4.18
N PRO A 43 -1.64 17.00 5.45
CA PRO A 43 -1.46 16.17 6.67
C PRO A 43 -2.20 14.82 6.76
N ASN A 44 -2.94 14.42 5.72
CA ASN A 44 -3.73 13.21 5.62
C ASN A 44 -3.15 12.21 4.61
N ASP A 45 -1.84 12.24 4.33
CA ASP A 45 -1.22 11.26 3.43
C ASP A 45 -1.66 9.84 3.78
N THR A 46 -2.00 9.09 2.74
CA THR A 46 -2.69 7.80 2.83
C THR A 46 -1.81 6.69 2.28
N CYS A 47 -1.78 5.55 2.96
CA CYS A 47 -1.03 4.38 2.50
C CYS A 47 -1.83 3.62 1.45
N LEU A 48 -1.24 3.38 0.27
CA LEU A 48 -1.80 2.53 -0.78
C LEU A 48 -1.02 1.22 -0.85
N CYS A 49 -1.71 0.09 -0.74
CA CYS A 49 -1.14 -1.22 -0.99
C CYS A 49 -1.44 -1.68 -2.41
N ARG A 50 -0.41 -2.11 -3.14
CA ARG A 50 -0.53 -2.83 -4.42
C ARG A 50 -0.07 -4.28 -4.20
N TYR A 51 -0.87 -5.25 -4.62
CA TYR A 51 -0.62 -6.66 -4.34
C TYR A 51 -1.22 -7.58 -5.39
N HIS A 52 -0.80 -8.85 -5.36
CA HIS A 52 -1.36 -9.88 -6.24
C HIS A 52 -2.69 -10.40 -5.69
N CYS A 53 -3.67 -10.44 -6.58
CA CYS A 53 -4.95 -11.11 -6.45
C CYS A 53 -5.23 -11.82 -7.80
#